data_AF-A0A7S6M6D0-F1
#
_entry.id   AF-A0A7S6M6D0-F1
#
_cell.length_a   1.000
_cell.length_b   1.000
_cell.length_c   1.000
_cell.angle_alpha   90.00
_cell.angle_beta   90.00
_cell.angle_gamma   90.00
#
_symmetry.space_group_name_H-M   'P 1'
#
loop_
_entity.id
_entity.type
_entity.pdbx_description
1 polymer ?
#
loop_
_entity_poly.entity_id
_entity_poly.type
_entity_poly.pdbx_seq_one_letter_code
_entity_poly.pdbx_strand_id
1 'polypeptide(L)'
;MHTPTSPDRLLFEQDLTAPEFRCGALEGRWRHVGTAWPHAIVAVSAPQRPNSPQEFGFRFELSGYRLNPPIGQPWDLDANTPLPAPRWPNGKAIVPSVFRPTWKHGQCLYLPCDRMSIEGHDNWRNEHPSRLWQPSRGIVCYLEQIHELLNQSDYTGVVAA
;
A
#
# COMPACT_ATOMS: atom_id res chain seq x y z
N MET A 1 30.57 11.15 4.52
CA MET A 1 29.82 12.31 3.98
C MET A 1 28.34 12.08 4.31
N HIS A 2 27.72 12.99 5.06
CA HIS A 2 26.30 12.89 5.42
C HIS A 2 25.51 13.57 4.29
N THR A 3 24.87 12.80 3.41
CA THR A 3 24.01 13.38 2.37
C THR A 3 22.81 14.03 3.06
N PRO A 4 22.49 15.32 2.78
CA PRO A 4 21.34 15.96 3.38
C PRO A 4 20.06 15.16 3.08
N THR A 5 19.24 14.95 4.10
CA THR A 5 17.96 14.23 3.98
C THR A 5 17.02 15.11 3.15
N SER A 6 16.41 14.54 2.10
CA SER A 6 15.50 15.32 1.24
C SER A 6 14.24 15.75 2.03
N PRO A 7 13.62 16.89 1.67
CA PRO A 7 12.37 17.33 2.29
C PRO A 7 11.27 16.26 2.24
N ASP A 8 11.15 15.58 1.10
CA ASP A 8 10.20 14.49 0.88
C ASP A 8 10.38 13.35 1.89
N ARG A 9 11.65 13.01 2.19
CA ARG A 9 11.99 11.98 3.17
C ARG A 9 11.62 12.42 4.58
N LEU A 10 11.90 13.67 4.94
CA LEU A 10 11.51 14.23 6.24
C LEU A 10 9.99 14.22 6.43
N LEU A 11 9.23 14.54 5.39
CA LEU A 11 7.76 14.47 5.42
C LEU A 11 7.25 13.04 5.65
N PHE A 12 7.89 12.03 5.05
CA PHE A 12 7.53 10.64 5.29
C PHE A 12 7.91 10.19 6.71
N GLU A 13 9.10 10.53 7.19
CA GLU A 13 9.54 10.26 8.56
C GLU A 13 8.63 10.95 9.60
N GLN A 14 8.13 12.15 9.29
CA GLN A 14 7.12 12.83 10.08
C GLN A 14 5.80 12.04 10.14
N ASP A 15 5.35 11.45 9.03
CA ASP A 15 4.15 10.60 9.06
C ASP A 15 4.32 9.33 9.87
N LEU A 16 5.49 8.68 9.81
CA LEU A 16 5.77 7.49 10.60
C LEU A 16 5.74 7.76 12.12
N THR A 17 6.00 9.01 12.52
CA THR A 17 5.98 9.44 13.93
C THR A 17 4.67 10.10 14.35
N ALA A 18 3.79 10.41 13.40
CA ALA A 18 2.49 11.03 13.65
C ALA A 18 1.55 10.10 14.43
N PRO A 19 0.63 10.65 15.26
CA PRO A 19 -0.32 9.85 16.04
C PRO A 19 -1.12 8.86 15.19
N GLU A 20 -1.57 9.25 14.00
CA GLU A 20 -2.44 8.45 13.13
C GLU A 20 -1.74 7.16 12.68
N PHE A 21 -0.49 7.25 12.24
CA PHE A 21 0.30 6.07 11.86
C PHE A 21 0.57 5.18 13.08
N ARG A 22 0.94 5.79 14.21
CA ARG A 22 1.29 5.07 15.44
C ARG A 22 0.09 4.35 16.05
N CYS A 23 -1.10 4.95 16.04
CA CYS A 23 -2.33 4.30 16.50
C CYS A 23 -2.62 3.05 15.68
N GLY A 24 -2.60 3.14 14.35
CA GLY A 24 -2.80 1.96 13.51
C GLY A 24 -1.73 0.88 13.70
N ALA A 25 -0.49 1.27 13.99
CA ALA A 25 0.57 0.32 14.33
C ALA A 25 0.36 -0.36 15.69
N LEU A 26 -0.04 0.40 16.72
CA LEU A 26 -0.37 -0.12 18.05
C LEU A 26 -1.59 -1.03 18.04
N GLU A 27 -2.57 -0.74 17.18
CA GLU A 27 -3.74 -1.57 16.95
C GLU A 27 -3.45 -2.81 16.08
N GLY A 28 -2.22 -2.96 15.60
CA GLY A 28 -1.81 -4.11 14.78
C GLY A 28 -2.40 -4.10 13.37
N ARG A 29 -2.77 -2.94 12.82
CA ARG A 29 -3.24 -2.81 11.43
C ARG A 29 -2.10 -2.87 10.43
N TRP A 30 -0.95 -2.32 10.80
CA TRP A 30 0.25 -2.27 9.97
C TRP A 30 1.52 -2.13 10.79
N ARG A 31 2.67 -2.36 10.16
CA ARG A 31 3.99 -2.20 10.75
C ARG A 31 4.97 -1.70 9.71
N HIS A 32 5.72 -0.64 10.04
CA HIS A 32 6.84 -0.21 9.21
C HIS A 32 7.96 -1.27 9.27
N VAL A 33 8.39 -1.76 8.11
CA VAL A 33 9.44 -2.78 7.99
C VAL A 33 10.81 -2.13 7.80
N GLY A 34 10.88 -1.08 6.98
CA GLY A 34 12.12 -0.34 6.74
C GLY A 34 12.00 0.68 5.63
N THR A 35 12.99 1.55 5.54
CA THR A 35 13.09 2.60 4.50
C THR A 35 14.47 2.59 3.88
N ALA A 36 14.51 2.38 2.57
CA ALA A 36 15.66 2.62 1.70
C ALA A 36 15.25 3.66 0.65
N TRP A 37 15.33 4.93 1.04
CA TRP A 37 14.76 6.05 0.27
C TRP A 37 15.17 6.02 -1.21
N PRO A 38 14.23 6.18 -2.17
CA PRO A 38 12.83 6.60 -2.00
C PRO A 38 11.83 5.46 -1.74
N HIS A 39 12.30 4.28 -1.33
CA HIS A 39 11.42 3.14 -1.07
C HIS A 39 11.18 2.93 0.42
N ALA A 40 9.93 2.70 0.80
CA ALA A 40 9.57 2.24 2.13
C ALA A 40 8.76 0.95 2.04
N ILE A 41 8.95 0.05 2.99
CA ILE A 41 8.19 -1.20 3.09
C ILE A 41 7.34 -1.14 4.35
N VAL A 42 6.04 -1.39 4.19
CA VAL A 42 5.08 -1.50 5.29
C VAL A 42 4.35 -2.83 5.14
N ALA A 43 4.30 -3.60 6.22
CA ALA A 43 3.47 -4.79 6.31
C ALA A 43 2.07 -4.38 6.78
N VAL A 44 1.02 -4.88 6.11
CA VAL A 44 -0.38 -4.62 6.47
C VAL A 44 -1.04 -5.94 6.83
N SER A 45 -1.70 -5.97 7.98
CA SER A 45 -2.29 -7.17 8.54
C SER A 45 -3.54 -7.59 7.76
N ALA A 46 -3.75 -8.90 7.68
CA ALA A 46 -4.90 -9.53 7.07
C ALA A 46 -5.46 -10.62 8.00
N PRO A 47 -6.79 -10.81 8.05
CA PRO A 47 -7.38 -11.92 8.80
C PRO A 47 -6.84 -13.26 8.31
N GLN A 48 -6.67 -14.21 9.23
CA GLN A 48 -6.25 -15.55 8.86
C GLN A 48 -7.23 -16.18 7.86
N ARG A 49 -6.68 -16.71 6.78
CA ARG A 49 -7.35 -17.51 5.75
C ARG A 49 -6.50 -18.74 5.45
N PRO A 50 -7.10 -19.86 5.00
CA PRO A 50 -6.33 -21.02 4.56
C PRO A 50 -5.24 -20.59 3.56
N ASN A 51 -4.00 -21.03 3.80
CA ASN A 51 -2.85 -20.79 2.93
C ASN A 51 -2.52 -19.30 2.66
N SER A 52 -2.86 -18.40 3.58
CA SER A 52 -2.55 -16.98 3.47
C SER A 52 -1.71 -16.50 4.67
N PRO A 53 -0.76 -15.56 4.48
CA PRO A 53 -0.04 -14.98 5.60
C PRO A 53 -0.97 -14.09 6.45
N GLN A 54 -0.55 -13.79 7.69
CA GLN A 54 -1.27 -12.85 8.57
C GLN A 54 -0.98 -11.38 8.23
N GLU A 55 0.02 -11.13 7.38
CA GLU A 55 0.34 -9.81 6.86
C GLU A 55 0.86 -9.90 5.43
N PHE A 56 0.66 -8.84 4.65
CA PHE A 56 1.25 -8.67 3.33
C PHE A 56 2.21 -7.49 3.35
N GLY A 57 3.39 -7.67 2.77
CA GLY A 57 4.33 -6.58 2.51
C GLY A 57 3.87 -5.71 1.35
N PHE A 58 4.03 -4.40 1.48
CA PHE A 58 3.87 -3.45 0.39
C PHE A 58 5.08 -2.55 0.34
N ARG A 59 5.73 -2.48 -0.83
CA ARG A 59 6.80 -1.52 -1.11
C ARG A 59 6.18 -0.29 -1.78
N PHE A 60 6.44 0.87 -1.19
CA PHE A 60 6.02 2.15 -1.71
C PHE A 60 7.21 2.87 -2.35
N GLU A 61 7.03 3.40 -3.56
CA GLU A 61 7.92 4.39 -4.19
C GLU A 61 7.41 5.79 -3.84
N LEU A 62 8.26 6.61 -3.22
CA LEU A 62 7.90 7.86 -2.55
C LEU A 62 8.56 9.11 -3.16
N SER A 63 9.07 9.06 -4.39
CA SER A 63 9.66 10.24 -5.03
C SER A 63 8.63 11.37 -5.22
N GLY A 64 8.91 12.56 -4.68
CA GLY A 64 8.01 13.72 -4.71
C GLY A 64 6.97 13.75 -3.59
N TYR A 65 7.14 12.93 -2.55
CA TYR A 65 6.26 12.88 -1.39
C TYR A 65 6.22 14.22 -0.64
N ARG A 66 5.08 14.78 -0.20
CA ARG A 66 3.68 14.31 -0.27
C ARG A 66 2.90 14.82 -1.47
N LEU A 67 3.51 15.66 -2.29
CA LEU A 67 2.84 16.30 -3.43
C LEU A 67 2.40 15.24 -4.45
N ASN A 68 3.29 14.30 -4.72
CA ASN A 68 3.00 13.16 -5.58
C ASN A 68 2.50 11.98 -4.75
N PRO A 69 1.42 11.30 -5.17
CA PRO A 69 1.00 10.06 -4.54
C PRO A 69 2.09 8.98 -4.64
N PRO A 70 2.17 8.06 -3.66
CA PRO A 70 3.01 6.88 -3.77
C PRO A 70 2.58 5.93 -4.90
N ILE A 71 3.49 5.05 -5.31
CA ILE A 71 3.17 3.81 -6.03
C ILE A 71 3.34 2.66 -5.06
N GLY A 72 2.29 1.86 -4.83
CA GLY A 72 2.29 0.73 -3.91
C GLY A 72 2.34 -0.61 -4.64
N GLN A 73 3.31 -1.46 -4.33
CA GLN A 73 3.47 -2.78 -4.93
C GLN A 73 3.46 -3.88 -3.86
N PRO A 74 2.68 -4.97 -4.02
CA PRO A 74 2.80 -6.16 -3.17
C PRO A 74 4.24 -6.69 -3.17
N TRP A 75 4.76 -6.99 -2.00
CA TRP A 75 6.18 -7.26 -1.78
C TRP A 75 6.40 -8.54 -0.96
N ASP A 76 7.37 -9.35 -1.39
CA ASP A 76 7.88 -10.47 -0.62
C ASP A 76 8.89 -9.93 0.40
N LEU A 77 8.55 -9.99 1.68
CA LEU A 77 9.37 -9.45 2.76
C LEU A 77 10.67 -10.24 2.97
N ASP A 78 10.64 -11.56 2.71
CA ASP A 78 11.79 -12.45 2.93
C ASP A 78 12.76 -12.36 1.76
N ALA A 79 12.24 -12.43 0.53
CA ALA A 79 13.06 -12.35 -0.67
C ALA A 79 13.45 -10.92 -1.03
N ASN A 80 12.77 -9.91 -0.46
CA ASN A 80 12.89 -8.51 -0.81
C ASN A 80 12.75 -8.27 -2.34
N THR A 81 11.68 -8.83 -2.91
CA THR A 81 11.32 -8.75 -4.34
C THR A 81 9.83 -8.51 -4.51
N PRO A 82 9.34 -8.15 -5.72
CA PRO A 82 7.91 -8.12 -6.00
C PRO A 82 7.25 -9.46 -5.65
N LEU A 83 6.09 -9.41 -4.97
CA LEU A 83 5.39 -10.61 -4.56
C LEU A 83 4.93 -11.40 -5.80
N PRO A 84 5.20 -12.72 -5.89
CA PRO A 84 4.73 -13.52 -7.02
C PRO A 84 3.21 -13.51 -7.14
N ALA A 85 2.69 -13.45 -8.37
CA ALA A 85 1.24 -13.34 -8.65
C ALA A 85 0.35 -14.34 -7.88
N PRO A 86 0.71 -15.63 -7.72
CA PRO A 86 -0.10 -16.59 -6.97
C PRO A 86 -0.25 -16.24 -5.47
N ARG A 87 0.67 -15.45 -4.92
CA ARG A 87 0.69 -15.01 -3.52
C ARG A 87 0.00 -13.66 -3.30
N TRP A 88 -0.55 -13.02 -4.33
CA TRP A 88 -1.27 -11.75 -4.16
C TRP A 88 -2.59 -11.97 -3.40
N PRO A 89 -3.08 -10.98 -2.64
CA PRO A 89 -4.40 -11.04 -2.03
C PRO A 89 -5.50 -11.27 -3.07
N ASN A 90 -6.50 -12.07 -2.69
CA ASN A 90 -7.61 -12.47 -3.55
C ASN A 90 -8.94 -12.42 -2.80
N GLY A 91 -10.04 -12.44 -3.56
CA GLY A 91 -11.40 -12.34 -3.04
C GLY A 91 -12.45 -12.68 -4.08
N LYS A 92 -13.72 -12.37 -3.77
CA LYS A 92 -14.87 -12.70 -4.62
C LYS A 92 -15.26 -11.57 -5.59
N ALA A 93 -14.91 -10.33 -5.30
CA ALA A 93 -15.38 -9.15 -6.04
C ALA A 93 -14.31 -8.05 -6.19
N ILE A 94 -14.23 -7.11 -5.25
CA ILE A 94 -13.40 -5.91 -5.37
C ILE A 94 -11.92 -6.18 -5.08
N VAL A 95 -11.61 -7.09 -4.15
CA VAL A 95 -10.24 -7.47 -3.78
C VAL A 95 -9.42 -7.92 -5.00
N PRO A 96 -9.85 -8.90 -5.85
CA PRO A 96 -9.10 -9.29 -7.04
C PRO A 96 -9.05 -8.22 -8.13
N SER A 97 -9.93 -7.22 -8.08
CA SER A 97 -9.87 -6.08 -8.99
C SER A 97 -8.78 -5.09 -8.57
N VAL A 98 -8.61 -4.87 -7.26
CA VAL A 98 -7.56 -4.02 -6.69
C VAL A 98 -6.19 -4.69 -6.72
N PHE A 99 -6.10 -5.90 -6.18
CA PHE A 99 -4.89 -6.72 -6.13
C PHE A 99 -4.80 -7.58 -7.40
N ARG A 100 -4.60 -6.92 -8.54
CA ARG A 100 -4.55 -7.56 -9.86
C ARG A 100 -3.11 -7.63 -10.39
N PRO A 101 -2.44 -8.81 -10.39
CA PRO A 101 -1.05 -8.93 -10.83
C PRO A 101 -0.82 -8.56 -12.30
N THR A 102 -1.86 -8.65 -13.14
CA THR A 102 -1.79 -8.29 -14.57
C THR A 102 -1.96 -6.80 -14.83
N TRP A 103 -2.44 -6.02 -13.84
CA TRP A 103 -2.60 -4.58 -13.97
C TRP A 103 -1.23 -3.90 -13.92
N LYS A 104 -0.90 -3.08 -14.94
CA LYS A 104 0.40 -2.40 -15.08
C LYS A 104 1.59 -3.32 -14.77
N HIS A 105 1.51 -4.58 -15.21
CA HIS A 105 2.52 -5.61 -14.95
C HIS A 105 2.84 -5.85 -13.46
N GLY A 106 1.86 -5.66 -12.58
CA GLY A 106 1.99 -5.89 -11.14
C GLY A 106 2.86 -4.86 -10.44
N GLN A 107 3.06 -3.68 -11.03
CA GLN A 107 3.89 -2.60 -10.47
C GLN A 107 3.14 -1.69 -9.51
N CYS A 108 1.81 -1.73 -9.50
CA CYS A 108 0.97 -0.92 -8.64
C CYS A 108 -0.34 -1.62 -8.25
N LEU A 109 -1.03 -1.10 -7.24
CA LEU A 109 -2.40 -1.49 -6.90
C LEU A 109 -3.40 -0.68 -7.73
N TYR A 110 -4.51 -1.29 -8.12
CA TYR A 110 -5.60 -0.61 -8.83
C TYR A 110 -6.45 0.22 -7.83
N LEU A 111 -5.85 1.31 -7.33
CA LEU A 111 -6.43 2.24 -6.37
C LEU A 111 -6.33 3.69 -6.86
N PRO A 112 -7.35 4.54 -6.60
CA PRO A 112 -7.29 5.95 -6.99
C PRO A 112 -6.19 6.78 -6.30
N CYS A 113 -5.72 6.36 -5.12
CA CYS A 113 -4.60 7.01 -4.43
C CYS A 113 -3.23 6.60 -4.96
N ASP A 114 -3.14 5.66 -5.89
CA ASP A 114 -1.88 5.22 -6.49
C ASP A 114 -1.54 6.06 -7.73
N ARG A 115 -0.33 6.62 -7.77
CA ARG A 115 0.10 7.51 -8.85
C ARG A 115 0.08 6.84 -10.22
N MET A 116 0.42 5.56 -10.31
CA MET A 116 0.46 4.86 -11.60
C MET A 116 -0.94 4.42 -12.05
N SER A 117 -1.84 4.09 -11.11
CA SER A 117 -3.19 3.64 -11.45
C SER A 117 -4.15 4.76 -11.79
N ILE A 118 -4.00 5.95 -11.18
CA ILE A 118 -4.87 7.09 -11.49
C ILE A 118 -4.67 7.63 -12.92
N GLU A 119 -3.51 7.38 -13.53
CA GLU A 119 -3.24 7.76 -14.93
C GLU A 119 -4.24 7.09 -15.89
N GLY A 120 -4.99 7.91 -16.62
CA GLY A 120 -6.02 7.45 -17.56
C GLY A 120 -7.39 7.18 -16.94
N HIS A 121 -7.56 7.44 -15.63
CA HIS A 121 -8.84 7.30 -14.91
C HIS A 121 -9.32 8.64 -14.33
N ASP A 122 -9.44 9.67 -15.17
CA ASP A 122 -9.87 11.01 -14.71
C ASP A 122 -11.27 11.00 -14.07
N ASN A 123 -12.15 10.09 -14.50
CA ASN A 123 -13.47 9.91 -13.93
C ASN A 123 -13.44 9.51 -12.44
N TRP A 124 -12.39 8.83 -11.96
CA TRP A 124 -12.25 8.46 -10.55
C TRP A 124 -12.20 9.65 -9.60
N ARG A 125 -11.77 10.82 -10.09
CA ARG A 125 -11.79 12.05 -9.30
C ARG A 125 -13.19 12.42 -8.85
N ASN A 126 -14.20 12.07 -9.65
CA ASN A 126 -15.60 12.34 -9.38
C ASN A 126 -16.32 11.12 -8.79
N GLU A 127 -16.00 9.91 -9.24
CA GLU A 127 -16.66 8.67 -8.80
C GLU A 127 -16.17 8.16 -7.45
N HIS A 128 -14.88 8.39 -7.13
CA HIS A 128 -14.22 7.85 -5.95
C HIS A 128 -13.41 8.91 -5.17
N PRO A 129 -13.97 10.09 -4.87
CA PRO A 129 -13.23 11.20 -4.27
C PRO A 129 -12.61 10.85 -2.91
N SER A 130 -13.25 10.00 -2.12
CA SER A 130 -12.74 9.55 -0.81
C SER A 130 -11.54 8.61 -0.90
N ARG A 131 -11.29 8.00 -2.07
CA ARG A 131 -10.19 7.05 -2.31
C ARG A 131 -8.97 7.70 -2.97
N LEU A 132 -9.06 8.98 -3.33
CA LEU A 132 -7.93 9.73 -3.88
C LEU A 132 -6.81 9.89 -2.85
N TRP A 133 -5.61 10.17 -3.34
CA TRP A 133 -4.49 10.57 -2.49
C TRP A 133 -4.83 11.84 -1.70
N GLN A 134 -4.59 11.81 -0.40
CA GLN A 134 -4.84 12.92 0.51
C GLN A 134 -3.51 13.35 1.14
N PRO A 135 -2.79 14.33 0.56
CA PRO A 135 -1.46 14.74 1.04
C PRO A 135 -1.42 15.11 2.52
N SER A 136 -2.51 15.68 3.06
CA SER A 136 -2.64 16.03 4.48
C SER A 136 -2.65 14.82 5.41
N ARG A 137 -3.15 13.67 4.94
CA ARG A 137 -3.19 12.40 5.69
C ARG A 137 -1.94 11.55 5.48
N GLY A 138 -1.14 11.88 4.47
CA GLY A 138 0.08 11.16 4.17
C GLY A 138 -0.19 9.68 3.88
N ILE A 139 0.79 8.83 4.22
CA ILE A 139 0.77 7.40 3.83
C ILE A 139 -0.41 6.64 4.45
N VAL A 140 -0.95 7.14 5.58
CA VAL A 140 -2.08 6.53 6.29
C VAL A 140 -3.30 6.39 5.39
N CYS A 141 -3.61 7.37 4.52
CA CYS A 141 -4.77 7.26 3.63
C CYS A 141 -4.66 6.12 2.61
N TYR A 142 -3.44 5.69 2.28
CA TYR A 142 -3.20 4.53 1.42
C TYR A 142 -3.31 3.26 2.27
N LEU A 143 -2.62 3.19 3.42
CA LEU A 143 -2.59 2.01 4.28
C LEU A 143 -3.98 1.62 4.80
N GLU A 144 -4.83 2.59 5.14
CA GLU A 144 -6.22 2.31 5.54
C GLU A 144 -7.01 1.63 4.42
N GLN A 145 -6.89 2.09 3.18
CA GLN A 145 -7.58 1.46 2.05
C GLN A 145 -7.11 0.02 1.84
N ILE A 146 -5.80 -0.24 1.94
CA ILE A 146 -5.27 -1.61 1.86
C ILE A 146 -5.81 -2.45 3.01
N HIS A 147 -5.74 -1.95 4.24
CA HIS A 147 -6.19 -2.67 5.42
C HIS A 147 -7.69 -2.97 5.38
N GLU A 148 -8.53 -2.02 5.01
CA GLU A 148 -9.98 -2.19 4.82
C GLU A 148 -10.27 -3.26 3.75
N LEU A 149 -9.55 -3.24 2.63
CA LEU A 149 -9.72 -4.24 1.57
C LEU A 149 -9.33 -5.65 2.02
N LEU A 150 -8.32 -5.80 2.86
CA LEU A 150 -7.91 -7.09 3.43
C LEU A 150 -8.83 -7.55 4.56
N ASN A 151 -9.55 -6.64 5.23
CA ASN A 151 -10.38 -6.97 6.39
C ASN A 151 -11.90 -7.03 6.11
N GLN A 152 -12.34 -6.70 4.89
CA GLN A 152 -13.73 -6.92 4.47
C GLN A 152 -14.03 -8.40 4.20
N SER A 153 -15.32 -8.74 4.15
CA SER A 153 -15.81 -10.10 3.88
C SER A 153 -15.45 -10.64 2.49
N ASP A 154 -15.08 -9.75 1.56
CA ASP A 154 -14.65 -10.12 0.21
C ASP A 154 -13.30 -10.84 0.17
N TYR A 155 -12.41 -10.58 1.14
CA TYR A 155 -11.07 -11.15 1.16
C TYR A 155 -11.07 -12.64 1.56
N THR A 156 -10.49 -13.48 0.70
CA THR A 156 -10.48 -14.94 0.83
C THR A 156 -9.10 -15.56 1.01
N GLY A 157 -8.03 -14.77 1.04
CA GLY A 157 -6.65 -15.26 1.13
C GLY A 157 -5.85 -14.89 -0.11
N VAL A 158 -5.03 -15.81 -0.61
CA VAL A 158 -4.23 -15.61 -1.84
C VAL A 158 -4.85 -16.27 -3.07
N VAL A 159 -4.33 -15.98 -4.27
CA VAL A 159 -4.83 -16.52 -5.55
C VAL A 159 -4.66 -18.05 -5.64
N ALA A 160 -3.53 -18.58 -5.18
CA ALA A 160 -3.27 -20.02 -5.13
C ALA A 160 -2.90 -20.46 -3.72
N ALA A 161 -3.56 -21.52 -3.25
CA ALA A 161 -3.18 -22.31 -2.08
C ALA A 161 -2.08 -23.31 -2.45
#